data_AF-A0A934KN53-F1
#
_entry.id   AF-A0A934KN53-F1
#
_cell.length_a   1.000
_cell.length_b   1.000
_cell.length_c   1.000
_cell.angle_alpha   90.00
_cell.angle_beta   90.00
_cell.angle_gamma   90.00
#
_symmetry.space_group_name_H-M   'P 1'
#
loop_
_entity.id
_entity.type
_entity.pdbx_description
1 polymer ?
#
loop_
_entity_poly.entity_id
_entity_poly.type
_entity_poly.pdbx_seq_one_letter_code
_entity_poly.pdbx_strand_id
1 'polypeptide(L)'
;MPSIFLDFERSIATPAHTVRAAMESTLHELGFELTTSQVTLIEGKRGHPVVGSLLGSSSMPVQVTATITPEQGRTHVSVRLGDHLASLGRTWGANSAYQKVFAGIQERIDAALARLDPASSQEFAAPQFTAKSGSIAVLESTNRVTTNFTGGVAGKVNQMLSGGPRTRVPDGWKELDTVVLASDEGAARLRLEELQAHLAVAMLISSQPGSLPPALTSQVEAFATRVEEALNNAGENRYLELPISDEEEPVVEFLHQQTRMREQFAVRTLHRCRTCKFEKITNPDFERLQKRNQRLRALGGSVGASFGKSGVSPFILVGTLFRFAKLDPDYVCPRCQGIDADAMVVTFCPDCGSLRQEAALRFCAKCHVDMRTKVTVDQVWQPYPAPAELSALPVAVGPATAWPEPPPPPPPPPPPPPAAPY
;
A
#
# COMPACT_ATOMS: atom_id res chain seq x y z
N MET A 1 7.44 -17.81 -7.93
CA MET A 1 8.84 -17.32 -7.94
C MET A 1 9.22 -16.94 -9.36
N PRO A 2 9.89 -15.80 -9.56
CA PRO A 2 10.38 -15.39 -10.88
C PRO A 2 11.35 -16.45 -11.44
N SER A 3 11.31 -16.64 -12.74
CA SER A 3 12.16 -17.58 -13.47
C SER A 3 13.37 -16.89 -14.12
N ILE A 4 13.27 -15.57 -14.30
CA ILE A 4 14.32 -14.68 -14.84
C ILE A 4 14.37 -13.44 -13.96
N PHE A 5 15.57 -13.07 -13.49
CA PHE A 5 15.76 -11.86 -12.71
C PHE A 5 17.09 -11.16 -13.01
N LEU A 6 17.12 -9.86 -12.75
CA LEU A 6 18.31 -9.02 -12.83
C LEU A 6 18.44 -8.28 -11.49
N ASP A 7 19.57 -8.50 -10.83
CA ASP A 7 19.90 -7.91 -9.54
C ASP A 7 21.03 -6.89 -9.73
N PHE A 8 20.96 -5.73 -9.06
CA PHE A 8 22.03 -4.74 -9.03
C PHE A 8 21.98 -3.89 -7.78
N GLU A 9 23.15 -3.38 -7.38
CA GLU A 9 23.33 -2.62 -6.15
C GLU A 9 24.04 -1.31 -6.41
N ARG A 10 23.65 -0.25 -5.70
CA ARG A 10 24.15 1.11 -5.85
C ARG A 10 24.41 1.73 -4.48
N SER A 11 25.52 2.43 -4.33
CA SER A 11 25.83 3.20 -3.12
C SER A 11 26.00 4.67 -3.48
N ILE A 12 25.29 5.56 -2.81
CA ILE A 12 25.14 6.97 -3.20
C ILE A 12 25.31 7.85 -1.97
N ALA A 13 26.07 8.94 -2.05
CA ALA A 13 26.26 9.92 -0.98
C ALA A 13 25.09 10.93 -0.92
N THR A 14 23.85 10.43 -0.94
CA THR A 14 22.63 11.24 -0.87
C THR A 14 21.70 10.66 0.20
N PRO A 15 20.97 11.49 0.98
CA PRO A 15 20.04 11.00 1.99
C PRO A 15 18.97 10.06 1.44
N ALA A 16 18.55 9.08 2.25
CA ALA A 16 17.65 8.01 1.84
C ALA A 16 16.31 8.51 1.30
N HIS A 17 15.69 9.54 1.90
CA HIS A 17 14.46 10.13 1.36
C HIS A 17 14.60 10.67 -0.06
N THR A 18 15.72 11.33 -0.36
CA THR A 18 15.92 11.95 -1.67
C THR A 18 16.12 10.86 -2.74
N VAL A 19 16.89 9.83 -2.40
CA VAL A 19 17.07 8.64 -3.24
C VAL A 19 15.72 7.94 -3.47
N ARG A 20 14.93 7.78 -2.41
CA ARG A 20 13.60 7.19 -2.47
C ARG A 20 12.67 7.95 -3.41
N ALA A 21 12.54 9.26 -3.23
CA ALA A 21 11.66 10.09 -4.05
C ALA A 21 12.04 10.00 -5.55
N ALA A 22 13.34 9.98 -5.85
CA ALA A 22 13.84 9.78 -7.21
C ALA A 22 13.51 8.38 -7.75
N MET A 23 13.63 7.34 -6.93
CA MET A 23 13.26 5.96 -7.30
C MET A 23 11.77 5.84 -7.60
N GLU A 24 10.89 6.33 -6.72
CA GLU A 24 9.44 6.29 -6.92
C GLU A 24 9.03 7.06 -8.19
N SER A 25 9.57 8.26 -8.40
CA SER A 25 9.33 9.05 -9.63
C SER A 25 9.77 8.29 -10.88
N THR A 26 10.97 7.70 -10.87
CA THR A 26 11.52 6.98 -12.01
C THR A 26 10.73 5.72 -12.33
N LEU A 27 10.33 4.94 -11.32
CA LEU A 27 9.51 3.74 -11.52
C LEU A 27 8.13 4.10 -12.09
N HIS A 28 7.55 5.21 -11.63
CA HIS A 28 6.32 5.72 -12.20
C HIS A 28 6.45 6.19 -13.66
N GLU A 29 7.51 6.91 -14.01
CA GLU A 29 7.81 7.28 -15.40
C GLU A 29 7.99 6.06 -16.30
N LEU A 30 8.54 4.98 -15.72
CA LEU A 30 8.69 3.70 -16.39
C LEU A 30 7.39 2.90 -16.47
N GLY A 31 6.27 3.39 -15.93
CA GLY A 31 4.94 2.78 -16.01
C GLY A 31 4.69 1.68 -14.97
N PHE A 32 5.42 1.67 -13.85
CA PHE A 32 5.13 0.78 -12.73
C PHE A 32 3.97 1.30 -11.89
N GLU A 33 3.04 0.40 -11.57
CA GLU A 33 2.11 0.53 -10.46
C GLU A 33 2.84 0.06 -9.19
N LEU A 34 3.14 0.98 -8.27
CA LEU A 34 3.77 0.63 -7.00
C LEU A 34 2.77 -0.14 -6.15
N THR A 35 3.10 -1.38 -5.84
CA THR A 35 2.27 -2.23 -4.98
C THR A 35 2.61 -1.96 -3.52
N THR A 36 3.87 -1.81 -3.15
CA THR A 36 4.32 -1.60 -1.77
C THR A 36 5.24 -0.40 -1.71
N SER A 37 5.04 0.49 -0.74
CA SER A 37 5.90 1.64 -0.48
C SER A 37 6.04 1.81 1.04
N GLN A 38 7.15 1.34 1.59
CA GLN A 38 7.60 1.38 2.99
C GLN A 38 8.94 2.08 3.08
N VAL A 39 9.41 2.57 4.24
CA VAL A 39 10.62 3.42 4.32
C VAL A 39 11.82 2.81 3.61
N THR A 40 12.06 1.51 3.83
CA THR A 40 13.18 0.76 3.27
C THR A 40 12.85 -0.03 2.01
N LEU A 41 11.57 -0.15 1.62
CA LEU A 41 11.14 -1.06 0.55
C LEU A 41 10.19 -0.38 -0.46
N ILE A 42 10.49 -0.54 -1.74
CA ILE A 42 9.59 -0.20 -2.85
C ILE A 42 9.35 -1.46 -3.68
N GLU A 43 8.10 -1.83 -3.88
CA GLU A 43 7.72 -2.87 -4.82
C GLU A 43 6.74 -2.33 -5.85
N GLY A 44 6.89 -2.78 -7.09
CA GLY A 44 6.00 -2.36 -8.17
C GLY A 44 5.85 -3.41 -9.24
N LYS A 45 4.80 -3.26 -10.04
CA LYS A 45 4.52 -4.12 -11.19
C LYS A 45 4.20 -3.27 -12.41
N ARG A 46 4.70 -3.70 -13.56
CA ARG A 46 4.37 -3.13 -14.87
C ARG A 46 3.93 -4.24 -15.82
N GLY A 47 3.10 -3.88 -16.80
CA GLY A 47 2.75 -4.74 -17.92
C GLY A 47 1.55 -5.63 -17.60
N HIS A 48 0.86 -6.09 -18.65
CA HIS A 48 -0.35 -6.89 -18.49
C HIS A 48 -0.08 -8.34 -18.88
N PRO A 49 -0.44 -9.31 -18.03
CA PRO A 49 -0.06 -10.70 -18.26
C PRO A 49 -0.67 -11.35 -19.51
N VAL A 50 -1.80 -10.80 -19.97
CA VAL A 50 -2.56 -11.31 -21.14
C VAL A 50 -2.10 -10.68 -22.46
N VAL A 51 -1.38 -9.55 -22.44
CA VAL A 51 -1.11 -8.72 -23.63
C VAL A 51 0.39 -8.65 -23.99
N GLY A 52 1.28 -9.01 -23.06
CA GLY A 52 2.72 -8.79 -23.16
C GLY A 52 3.47 -9.55 -24.26
N SER A 53 2.86 -10.57 -24.88
CA SER A 53 3.52 -11.36 -25.94
C SER A 53 3.30 -10.83 -27.36
N LEU A 54 2.38 -9.87 -27.58
CA LEU A 54 1.98 -9.42 -28.91
C LEU A 54 2.28 -7.94 -29.22
N LEU A 55 2.50 -7.07 -28.23
CA LEU A 55 2.49 -5.59 -28.43
C LEU A 55 3.74 -4.83 -27.95
N GLY A 56 4.91 -5.49 -27.85
CA GLY A 56 6.21 -4.81 -27.66
C GLY A 56 6.69 -4.66 -26.21
N SER A 57 7.90 -4.14 -26.04
CA SER A 57 8.68 -4.14 -24.78
C SER A 57 8.06 -3.37 -23.61
N SER A 58 7.20 -2.38 -23.87
CA SER A 58 6.47 -1.63 -22.83
C SER A 58 5.40 -2.47 -22.13
N SER A 59 4.87 -3.49 -22.81
CA SER A 59 3.80 -4.37 -22.33
C SER A 59 4.28 -5.61 -21.56
N MET A 60 5.60 -5.85 -21.51
CA MET A 60 6.17 -7.01 -20.84
C MET A 60 5.93 -6.96 -19.32
N PRO A 61 5.50 -8.07 -18.71
CA PRO A 61 5.16 -8.12 -17.29
C PRO A 61 6.41 -8.20 -16.42
N VAL A 62 6.73 -7.09 -15.75
CA VAL A 62 7.91 -6.95 -14.90
C VAL A 62 7.48 -6.62 -13.48
N GLN A 63 8.14 -7.25 -12.51
CA GLN A 63 8.10 -6.86 -11.10
C GLN A 63 9.43 -6.21 -10.73
N VAL A 64 9.37 -5.17 -9.92
CA VAL A 64 10.53 -4.54 -9.27
C VAL A 64 10.38 -4.68 -7.77
N THR A 65 11.49 -4.98 -7.11
CA THR A 65 11.67 -4.89 -5.66
C THR A 65 12.96 -4.09 -5.44
N ALA A 66 12.87 -2.95 -4.76
CA ALA A 66 14.00 -2.11 -4.43
C ALA A 66 14.07 -1.91 -2.91
N THR A 67 15.21 -2.27 -2.33
CA THR A 67 15.52 -2.06 -0.92
C THR A 67 16.45 -0.86 -0.79
N ILE A 68 16.12 0.08 0.09
CA ILE A 68 16.86 1.31 0.35
C ILE A 68 17.31 1.28 1.80
N THR A 69 18.62 1.19 2.02
CA THR A 69 19.21 1.08 3.36
C THR A 69 20.17 2.25 3.58
N PRO A 70 19.95 3.11 4.58
CA PRO A 70 20.91 4.14 4.96
C PRO A 70 22.12 3.49 5.67
N GLU A 71 23.35 3.82 5.24
CA GLU A 71 24.59 3.32 5.83
C GLU A 71 25.64 4.44 5.92
N GLN A 72 25.99 4.85 7.14
CA GLN A 72 27.12 5.77 7.44
C GLN A 72 27.22 7.02 6.53
N GLY A 73 26.09 7.70 6.27
CA GLY A 73 26.06 8.90 5.43
C GLY A 73 25.98 8.63 3.92
N ARG A 74 25.92 7.36 3.52
CA ARG A 74 25.56 6.90 2.18
C ARG A 74 24.21 6.19 2.24
N THR A 75 23.58 6.03 1.08
CA THR A 75 22.39 5.22 0.90
C THR A 75 22.73 4.09 -0.05
N HIS A 76 22.51 2.86 0.41
CA HIS A 76 22.61 1.66 -0.39
C HIS A 76 21.24 1.32 -1.00
N VAL A 77 21.21 1.05 -2.29
CA VAL A 77 20.01 0.68 -3.04
C VAL A 77 20.26 -0.67 -3.70
N SER A 78 19.54 -1.70 -3.28
CA SER A 78 19.55 -3.02 -3.91
C SER A 78 18.26 -3.19 -4.72
N VAL A 79 18.37 -3.47 -6.01
CA VAL A 79 17.22 -3.59 -6.91
C VAL A 79 17.20 -4.96 -7.56
N ARG A 80 16.04 -5.61 -7.48
CA ARG A 80 15.70 -6.85 -8.17
C ARG A 80 14.59 -6.59 -9.16
N LEU A 81 14.86 -6.85 -10.44
CA LEU A 81 13.87 -6.94 -11.50
C LEU A 81 13.56 -8.40 -11.78
N GLY A 82 12.29 -8.77 -11.90
CA GLY A 82 11.87 -10.14 -12.16
C GLY A 82 10.72 -10.24 -13.15
N ASP A 83 10.60 -11.38 -13.83
CA ASP A 83 9.41 -11.69 -14.59
C ASP A 83 8.22 -11.96 -13.64
N HIS A 84 7.14 -11.19 -13.79
CA HIS A 84 5.97 -11.35 -12.92
C HIS A 84 5.11 -12.58 -13.29
N LEU A 85 5.47 -13.30 -14.36
CA LEU A 85 4.78 -14.51 -14.85
C LEU A 85 5.65 -15.75 -14.68
N ALA A 86 5.41 -16.49 -13.58
CA ALA A 86 6.16 -17.68 -13.17
C ALA A 86 6.21 -18.84 -14.20
N SER A 87 5.49 -18.76 -15.33
CA SER A 87 5.39 -19.82 -16.35
C SER A 87 5.97 -19.45 -17.72
N LEU A 88 6.20 -18.18 -18.04
CA LEU A 88 6.61 -17.76 -19.39
C LEU A 88 8.12 -17.81 -19.64
N GLY A 89 8.97 -17.66 -18.60
CA GLY A 89 10.42 -17.83 -18.76
C GLY A 89 10.87 -19.28 -19.06
N ARG A 90 9.93 -20.23 -19.13
CA ARG A 90 10.19 -21.58 -19.67
C ARG A 90 10.14 -21.64 -21.19
N THR A 91 9.67 -20.57 -21.86
CA THR A 91 9.69 -20.49 -23.32
C THR A 91 11.07 -20.01 -23.79
N TRP A 92 11.79 -20.91 -24.46
CA TRP A 92 13.09 -20.67 -25.07
C TRP A 92 12.94 -19.52 -26.10
N GLY A 93 13.30 -18.30 -25.70
CA GLY A 93 13.16 -17.10 -26.55
C GLY A 93 12.81 -15.80 -25.82
N ALA A 94 12.20 -15.87 -24.62
CA ALA A 94 11.84 -14.67 -23.85
C ALA A 94 13.02 -14.03 -23.10
N ASN A 95 14.09 -14.78 -22.83
CA ASN A 95 15.21 -14.32 -21.99
C ASN A 95 15.91 -13.09 -22.56
N SER A 96 16.18 -13.05 -23.87
CA SER A 96 16.84 -11.90 -24.51
C SER A 96 15.94 -10.66 -24.54
N ALA A 97 14.62 -10.84 -24.63
CA ALA A 97 13.66 -9.75 -24.52
C ALA A 97 13.61 -9.19 -23.10
N TYR A 98 13.52 -10.05 -22.08
CA TYR A 98 13.60 -9.63 -20.68
C TYR A 98 14.94 -8.97 -20.35
N GLN A 99 16.05 -9.50 -20.84
CA GLN A 99 17.38 -8.91 -20.62
C GLN A 99 17.45 -7.48 -21.19
N LYS A 100 16.93 -7.24 -22.41
CA LYS A 100 16.86 -5.88 -22.99
C LYS A 100 15.94 -4.95 -22.19
N VAL A 101 14.79 -5.46 -21.75
CA VAL A 101 13.84 -4.67 -20.95
C VAL A 101 14.44 -4.32 -19.59
N PHE A 102 15.07 -5.28 -18.91
CA PHE A 102 15.71 -5.07 -17.62
C PHE A 102 16.90 -4.11 -17.73
N ALA A 103 17.73 -4.25 -18.77
CA ALA A 103 18.81 -3.30 -19.03
C ALA A 103 18.29 -1.87 -19.24
N GLY A 104 17.22 -1.69 -20.01
CA GLY A 104 16.62 -0.36 -20.21
C GLY A 104 15.99 0.23 -18.95
N ILE A 105 15.43 -0.61 -18.06
CA ILE A 105 14.93 -0.18 -16.74
C ILE A 105 16.10 0.22 -15.84
N GLN A 106 17.13 -0.62 -15.76
CA GLN A 106 18.34 -0.37 -14.98
C GLN A 106 19.04 0.93 -15.43
N GLU A 107 19.21 1.15 -16.74
CA GLU A 107 19.82 2.38 -17.27
C GLU A 107 19.04 3.64 -16.84
N ARG A 108 17.72 3.56 -16.81
CA ARG A 108 16.85 4.68 -16.39
C ARG A 108 16.95 4.95 -14.90
N ILE A 109 17.03 3.90 -14.09
CA ILE A 109 17.27 3.98 -12.64
C ILE A 109 18.66 4.58 -12.40
N ASP A 110 19.69 4.04 -13.03
CA ASP A 110 21.07 4.52 -12.89
C ASP A 110 21.20 5.98 -13.32
N ALA A 111 20.55 6.40 -14.40
CA ALA A 111 20.52 7.80 -14.82
C ALA A 111 19.82 8.71 -13.81
N ALA A 112 18.78 8.23 -13.12
CA ALA A 112 18.12 9.01 -12.07
C ALA A 112 18.99 9.14 -10.82
N LEU A 113 19.65 8.05 -10.42
CA LEU A 113 20.56 8.02 -9.28
C LEU A 113 21.84 8.83 -9.55
N ALA A 114 22.38 8.77 -10.77
CA ALA A 114 23.54 9.56 -11.19
C ALA A 114 23.27 11.07 -11.21
N ARG A 115 22.01 11.51 -11.38
CA ARG A 115 21.65 12.93 -11.24
C ARG A 115 21.75 13.42 -9.79
N LEU A 116 21.54 12.53 -8.81
CA LEU A 116 21.66 12.86 -7.40
C LEU A 116 23.12 12.88 -6.95
N ASP A 117 23.90 11.89 -7.41
CA ASP A 117 25.33 11.77 -7.10
C ASP A 117 26.13 11.32 -8.34
N PRO A 118 26.59 12.29 -9.16
CA PRO A 118 27.38 11.99 -10.34
C PRO A 118 28.72 11.31 -10.02
N ALA A 119 29.30 11.57 -8.84
CA ALA A 119 30.59 11.02 -8.46
C ALA A 119 30.49 9.51 -8.20
N SER A 120 29.53 9.09 -7.36
CA SER A 120 29.33 7.66 -7.07
C SER A 120 28.84 6.86 -8.28
N SER A 121 28.22 7.51 -9.27
CA SER A 121 27.74 6.83 -10.49
C SER A 121 28.83 6.16 -11.32
N GLN A 122 30.08 6.60 -11.18
CA GLN A 122 31.23 6.02 -11.89
C GLN A 122 31.64 4.66 -11.31
N GLU A 123 31.22 4.35 -10.08
CA GLU A 123 31.55 3.13 -9.35
C GLU A 123 30.42 2.08 -9.43
N PHE A 124 29.38 2.34 -10.22
CA PHE A 124 28.25 1.42 -10.33
C PHE A 124 28.67 0.08 -10.95
N ALA A 125 28.61 -0.97 -10.14
CA ALA A 125 28.91 -2.32 -10.59
C ALA A 125 27.92 -2.83 -11.63
N ALA A 126 28.41 -3.71 -12.51
CA ALA A 126 27.58 -4.37 -13.52
C ALA A 126 26.47 -5.22 -12.86
N PRO A 127 25.25 -5.26 -13.43
CA PRO A 127 24.15 -6.04 -12.90
C PRO A 127 24.40 -7.55 -13.06
N GLN A 128 23.82 -8.35 -12.17
CA GLN A 128 23.82 -9.80 -12.25
C GLN A 128 22.49 -10.30 -12.85
N PHE A 129 22.55 -10.85 -14.07
CA PHE A 129 21.40 -11.47 -14.71
C PHE A 129 21.38 -12.98 -14.46
N THR A 130 20.24 -13.49 -13.98
CA THR A 130 20.03 -14.91 -13.71
C THR A 130 18.78 -15.40 -14.42
N ALA A 131 18.89 -16.51 -15.17
CA ALA A 131 17.76 -17.17 -15.82
C ALA A 131 17.84 -18.68 -15.59
N LYS A 132 16.75 -19.29 -15.12
CA LYS A 132 16.68 -20.76 -15.03
C LYS A 132 16.48 -21.34 -16.43
N SER A 133 17.51 -22.00 -16.98
CA SER A 133 17.37 -22.80 -18.19
C SER A 133 16.40 -23.96 -17.94
N GLY A 134 15.35 -24.09 -18.75
CA GLY A 134 14.37 -25.19 -18.60
C GLY A 134 15.05 -26.56 -18.73
N SER A 135 14.84 -27.43 -17.75
CA SER A 135 15.08 -28.86 -17.93
C SER A 135 13.97 -29.44 -18.81
N ILE A 136 14.35 -30.20 -19.85
CA ILE A 136 13.47 -30.72 -20.91
C ILE A 136 12.42 -31.75 -20.40
N ALA A 137 12.45 -32.15 -19.13
CA ALA A 137 11.72 -33.32 -18.64
C ALA A 137 10.35 -33.05 -17.97
N VAL A 138 9.81 -31.83 -17.98
CA VAL A 138 8.56 -31.53 -17.22
C VAL A 138 7.51 -30.85 -18.09
N LEU A 139 7.25 -31.42 -19.27
CA LEU A 139 6.08 -31.05 -20.09
C LEU A 139 4.91 -32.06 -19.98
N GLU A 140 5.01 -33.11 -19.17
CA GLU A 140 3.96 -34.14 -19.05
C GLU A 140 3.20 -34.13 -17.71
N SER A 141 3.59 -33.35 -16.70
CA SER A 141 3.00 -33.48 -15.35
C SER A 141 2.10 -32.35 -14.87
N THR A 142 1.76 -31.36 -15.70
CA THR A 142 0.91 -30.23 -15.26
C THR A 142 -0.44 -30.19 -15.96
N ASN A 143 -1.22 -31.27 -15.77
CA ASN A 143 -2.66 -31.27 -15.98
C ASN A 143 -3.46 -31.66 -14.72
N ARG A 144 -2.84 -31.59 -13.53
CA ARG A 144 -3.53 -31.83 -12.26
C ARG A 144 -3.03 -30.87 -11.19
N VAL A 145 -3.89 -29.94 -10.78
CA VAL A 145 -4.27 -29.58 -9.40
C VAL A 145 -5.03 -28.26 -9.49
N THR A 146 -6.34 -28.40 -9.70
CA THR A 146 -7.34 -27.40 -9.34
C THR A 146 -7.91 -27.80 -7.98
N THR A 147 -8.39 -26.80 -7.22
CA THR A 147 -9.09 -26.90 -5.92
C THR A 147 -8.25 -27.30 -4.71
N ASN A 148 -7.93 -26.31 -3.88
CA ASN A 148 -8.32 -26.25 -2.46
C ASN A 148 -7.81 -24.93 -1.84
N PHE A 149 -8.71 -23.98 -1.59
CA PHE A 149 -8.55 -22.98 -0.53
C PHE A 149 -9.94 -22.52 -0.07
N THR A 150 -10.44 -23.22 0.93
CA THR A 150 -11.53 -22.82 1.83
C THR A 150 -10.93 -22.70 3.22
N GLY A 151 -11.06 -21.53 3.86
CA GLY A 151 -10.70 -21.34 5.27
C GLY A 151 -10.47 -19.87 5.63
N GLY A 152 -11.31 -19.32 6.52
CA GLY A 152 -11.01 -18.13 7.32
C GLY A 152 -11.48 -16.78 6.78
N VAL A 153 -12.76 -16.46 6.98
CA VAL A 153 -13.32 -15.12 6.80
C VAL A 153 -13.53 -14.49 8.18
N ALA A 154 -12.54 -13.74 8.66
CA ALA A 154 -12.67 -12.69 9.68
C ALA A 154 -11.31 -11.96 9.77
N GLY A 155 -11.30 -10.63 9.61
CA GLY A 155 -10.09 -9.77 9.61
C GLY A 155 -9.83 -9.01 8.29
N LYS A 156 -10.54 -9.36 7.22
CA LYS A 156 -10.25 -8.91 5.84
C LYS A 156 -10.94 -7.59 5.41
N VAL A 157 -11.38 -6.74 6.33
CA VAL A 157 -12.38 -5.69 6.00
C VAL A 157 -11.87 -4.24 6.10
N ASN A 158 -10.76 -3.94 6.79
CA ASN A 158 -10.36 -2.54 6.99
C ASN A 158 -9.36 -1.99 5.94
N GLN A 159 -8.61 -2.87 5.26
CA GLN A 159 -7.43 -2.47 4.46
C GLN A 159 -7.61 -2.60 2.93
N MET A 160 -8.75 -3.11 2.46
CA MET A 160 -9.03 -3.35 1.04
C MET A 160 -9.54 -2.10 0.28
N LEU A 161 -9.46 -0.90 0.89
CA LEU A 161 -10.38 0.21 0.62
C LEU A 161 -9.75 1.63 0.65
N SER A 162 -8.43 1.76 0.55
CA SER A 162 -7.74 3.06 0.48
C SER A 162 -7.07 3.18 -0.89
N GLY A 163 -7.55 4.07 -1.76
CA GLY A 163 -7.08 4.26 -3.15
C GLY A 163 -5.68 4.85 -3.31
N GLY A 164 -4.73 4.47 -2.44
CA GLY A 164 -3.29 4.64 -2.62
C GLY A 164 -2.61 3.29 -2.92
N PRO A 165 -1.28 3.28 -3.18
CA PRO A 165 -0.54 2.03 -3.34
C PRO A 165 -0.84 1.10 -2.17
N ARG A 166 -1.25 -0.13 -2.47
CA ARG A 166 -1.74 -1.11 -1.50
C ARG A 166 -0.62 -1.50 -0.55
N THR A 167 -0.45 -0.87 0.62
CA THR A 167 0.43 -1.42 1.66
C THR A 167 -0.16 -2.72 2.21
N ARG A 168 0.04 -3.80 1.45
CA ARG A 168 -0.11 -5.17 1.90
C ARG A 168 0.89 -5.31 3.03
N VAL A 169 0.41 -5.69 4.22
CA VAL A 169 1.28 -6.09 5.32
C VAL A 169 2.26 -7.13 4.78
N PRO A 170 3.59 -6.89 4.84
CA PRO A 170 4.58 -7.84 4.37
C PRO A 170 4.32 -9.21 4.95
N ASP A 171 4.58 -10.24 4.16
CA ASP A 171 4.28 -11.61 4.58
C ASP A 171 5.03 -11.99 5.88
N GLY A 172 6.19 -11.37 6.15
CA GLY A 172 6.96 -11.55 7.39
C GLY A 172 6.35 -10.92 8.65
N TRP A 173 5.32 -10.08 8.55
CA TRP A 173 4.72 -9.42 9.72
C TRP A 173 3.41 -10.09 10.17
N LYS A 174 2.90 -11.04 9.40
CA LYS A 174 1.51 -11.55 9.54
C LYS A 174 1.22 -12.25 10.86
N GLU A 175 2.24 -12.83 11.48
CA GLU A 175 2.08 -13.56 12.73
C GLU A 175 2.26 -12.64 13.95
N LEU A 176 2.75 -11.40 13.78
CA LEU A 176 2.96 -10.45 14.87
C LEU A 176 1.66 -9.76 15.26
N ASP A 177 1.32 -9.85 16.55
CA ASP A 177 0.16 -9.16 17.11
C ASP A 177 0.58 -7.92 17.90
N THR A 178 1.67 -8.03 18.69
CA THR A 178 2.11 -7.01 19.64
C THR A 178 3.61 -6.75 19.50
N VAL A 179 3.97 -5.47 19.54
CA VAL A 179 5.35 -5.00 19.59
C VAL A 179 5.55 -4.17 20.85
N VAL A 180 6.59 -4.49 21.60
CA VAL A 180 6.98 -3.75 22.80
C VAL A 180 8.25 -2.99 22.49
N LEU A 181 8.16 -1.67 22.58
CA LEU A 181 9.30 -0.78 22.50
C LEU A 181 9.81 -0.58 23.93
N ALA A 182 10.93 -1.18 24.28
CA ALA A 182 11.48 -1.22 25.63
C ALA A 182 12.57 -0.16 25.80
N SER A 183 12.47 0.66 26.84
CA SER A 183 13.37 1.76 27.15
C SER A 183 13.65 1.80 28.65
N ASP A 184 14.58 2.66 29.08
CA ASP A 184 14.89 2.82 30.51
C ASP A 184 13.73 3.51 31.27
N GLU A 185 12.92 4.35 30.60
CA GLU A 185 11.71 4.96 31.18
C GLU A 185 10.53 3.97 31.31
N GLY A 186 10.52 2.92 30.50
CA GLY A 186 9.47 1.90 30.51
C GLY A 186 9.26 1.21 29.17
N ALA A 187 8.03 0.75 28.93
CA ALA A 187 7.65 0.02 27.73
C ALA A 187 6.44 0.68 27.05
N ALA A 188 6.57 0.98 25.75
CA ALA A 188 5.44 1.31 24.91
C ALA A 188 4.91 0.03 24.25
N ARG A 189 3.71 -0.40 24.63
CA ARG A 189 3.05 -1.58 24.06
C ARG A 189 2.17 -1.16 22.91
N LEU A 190 2.53 -1.54 21.70
CA LEU A 190 1.81 -1.19 20.48
C LEU A 190 1.26 -2.46 19.82
N ARG A 191 0.00 -2.42 19.40
CA ARG A 191 -0.50 -3.43 18.46
C ARG A 191 0.17 -3.21 17.11
N LEU A 192 0.25 -4.26 16.28
CA LEU A 192 0.85 -4.14 14.95
C LEU A 192 0.18 -3.02 14.11
N GLU A 193 -1.14 -2.85 14.22
CA GLU A 193 -1.87 -1.77 13.54
C GLU A 193 -1.41 -0.36 13.96
N GLU A 194 -1.15 -0.16 15.25
CA GLU A 194 -0.70 1.11 15.80
C GLU A 194 0.73 1.39 15.31
N LEU A 195 1.61 0.40 15.37
CA LEU A 195 2.97 0.52 14.84
C LEU A 195 2.99 0.80 13.33
N GLN A 196 2.10 0.15 12.56
CA GLN A 196 1.94 0.43 11.13
C GLN A 196 1.51 1.87 10.86
N ALA A 197 0.67 2.45 11.71
CA ALA A 197 0.31 3.86 11.61
C ALA A 197 1.52 4.77 11.88
N HIS A 198 2.37 4.42 12.85
CA HIS A 198 3.62 5.16 13.12
C HIS A 198 4.57 5.09 11.92
N LEU A 199 4.75 3.90 11.32
CA LEU A 199 5.56 3.71 10.12
C LEU A 199 4.97 4.43 8.90
N ALA A 200 3.65 4.50 8.76
CA ALA A 200 2.99 5.26 7.70
C ALA A 200 3.26 6.77 7.84
N VAL A 201 3.26 7.30 9.08
CA VAL A 201 3.64 8.69 9.36
C VAL A 201 5.13 8.90 9.08
N ALA A 202 6.00 7.99 9.50
CA ALA A 202 7.43 8.06 9.20
C ALA A 202 7.71 8.07 7.69
N MET A 203 6.99 7.25 6.93
CA MET A 203 7.03 7.21 5.47
C MET A 203 6.53 8.52 4.84
N LEU A 204 5.47 9.13 5.38
CA LEU A 204 5.00 10.45 4.95
C LEU A 204 6.07 11.53 5.20
N ILE A 205 6.74 11.49 6.35
CA ILE A 205 7.82 12.42 6.70
C ILE A 205 9.03 12.24 5.82
N SER A 206 9.46 11.00 5.57
CA SER A 206 10.59 10.71 4.69
C SER A 206 10.29 11.14 3.26
N SER A 207 9.12 10.83 2.72
CA SER A 207 8.76 11.25 1.35
C SER A 207 8.62 12.76 1.18
N GLN A 208 8.15 13.48 2.21
CA GLN A 208 7.88 14.92 2.16
C GLN A 208 8.21 15.62 3.49
N PRO A 209 9.50 15.80 3.82
CA PRO A 209 9.89 16.33 5.13
C PRO A 209 9.43 17.78 5.36
N GLY A 210 9.18 18.53 4.29
CA GLY A 210 8.64 19.89 4.36
C GLY A 210 9.57 20.82 5.14
N SER A 211 9.05 21.43 6.20
CA SER A 211 9.79 22.35 7.07
C SER A 211 10.37 21.69 8.33
N LEU A 212 10.45 20.36 8.37
CA LEU A 212 11.04 19.65 9.52
C LEU A 212 12.56 19.87 9.57
N PRO A 213 13.16 19.95 10.78
CA PRO A 213 14.60 19.95 10.91
C PRO A 213 15.22 18.67 10.33
N PRO A 214 16.31 18.76 9.54
CA PRO A 214 16.94 17.59 8.92
C PRO A 214 17.32 16.50 9.93
N ALA A 215 17.78 16.88 11.13
CA ALA A 215 18.12 15.95 12.20
C ALA A 215 16.93 15.09 12.62
N LEU A 216 15.74 15.69 12.78
CA LEU A 216 14.52 14.96 13.14
C LEU A 216 14.06 14.04 12.00
N THR A 217 14.14 14.49 10.75
CA THR A 217 13.85 13.64 9.58
C THR A 217 14.76 12.42 9.56
N SER A 218 16.07 12.61 9.76
CA SER A 218 17.03 11.50 9.80
C SER A 218 16.79 10.55 10.98
N GLN A 219 16.44 11.07 12.16
CA GLN A 219 16.10 10.24 13.33
C GLN A 219 14.84 9.40 13.08
N VAL A 220 13.79 10.00 12.49
CA VAL A 220 12.56 9.28 12.11
C VAL A 220 12.85 8.19 11.08
N GLU A 221 13.69 8.49 10.07
CA GLU A 221 14.10 7.51 9.05
C GLU A 221 14.90 6.36 9.64
N ALA A 222 15.88 6.65 10.50
CA ALA A 222 16.71 5.66 11.17
C ALA A 222 15.86 4.75 12.07
N PHE A 223 14.97 5.34 12.88
CA PHE A 223 14.06 4.60 13.73
C PHE A 223 13.14 3.69 12.90
N ALA A 224 12.50 4.20 11.86
CA ALA A 224 11.60 3.42 11.01
C ALA A 224 12.32 2.29 10.29
N THR A 225 13.55 2.54 9.79
CA THR A 225 14.41 1.51 9.17
C THR A 225 14.68 0.39 10.16
N ARG A 226 15.11 0.71 11.39
CA ARG A 226 15.42 -0.26 12.43
C ARG A 226 14.20 -1.08 12.85
N VAL A 227 13.05 -0.44 12.97
CA VAL A 227 11.78 -1.13 13.27
C VAL A 227 11.38 -2.07 12.13
N GLU A 228 11.44 -1.61 10.87
CA GLU A 228 11.13 -2.45 9.70
C GLU A 228 12.07 -3.66 9.62
N GLU A 229 13.37 -3.47 9.86
CA GLU A 229 14.35 -4.55 9.94
C GLU A 229 14.02 -5.55 11.06
N ALA A 230 13.69 -5.07 12.26
CA ALA A 230 13.31 -5.92 13.38
C ALA A 230 12.03 -6.73 13.08
N LEU A 231 11.02 -6.10 12.47
CA LEU A 231 9.79 -6.77 12.06
C LEU A 231 10.04 -7.83 10.99
N ASN A 232 10.91 -7.55 10.01
CA ASN A 232 11.26 -8.51 8.96
C ASN A 232 12.05 -9.71 9.50
N ASN A 233 12.80 -9.51 10.59
CA ASN A 233 13.60 -10.54 11.24
C ASN A 233 12.89 -11.27 12.39
N ALA A 234 11.69 -10.84 12.77
CA ALA A 234 10.94 -11.40 13.90
C ALA A 234 10.53 -12.87 13.70
N GLY A 235 10.47 -13.36 12.46
CA GLY A 235 10.09 -14.74 12.13
C GLY A 235 8.61 -15.02 12.41
N GLU A 236 8.29 -16.21 12.91
CA GLU A 236 6.91 -16.63 13.25
C GLU A 236 6.49 -16.20 14.68
N ASN A 237 7.26 -15.31 15.32
CA ASN A 237 6.94 -14.85 16.67
C ASN A 237 5.71 -13.94 16.65
N ARG A 238 4.79 -14.13 17.60
CA ARG A 238 3.63 -13.25 17.79
C ARG A 238 3.93 -11.97 18.57
N TYR A 239 5.10 -11.95 19.19
CA TYR A 239 5.58 -10.93 20.08
C TYR A 239 6.99 -10.52 19.65
N LEU A 240 7.21 -9.22 19.52
CA LEU A 240 8.52 -8.64 19.26
C LEU A 240 8.82 -7.60 20.34
N GLU A 241 9.96 -7.75 20.98
CA GLU A 241 10.49 -6.71 21.86
C GLU A 241 11.68 -6.04 21.19
N LEU A 242 11.63 -4.71 21.13
CA LEU A 242 12.65 -3.89 20.49
C LEU A 242 13.21 -2.91 21.53
N PRO A 243 14.49 -3.01 21.92
CA PRO A 243 15.11 -2.01 22.78
C PRO A 243 15.16 -0.66 22.06
N ILE A 244 14.89 0.43 22.78
CA ILE A 244 14.86 1.82 22.33
C ILE A 244 15.89 2.58 23.16
N SER A 245 16.70 3.41 22.50
CA SER A 245 17.60 4.32 23.23
C SER A 245 16.89 5.60 23.66
N ASP A 246 17.47 6.30 24.64
CA ASP A 246 16.99 7.61 25.11
C ASP A 246 16.84 8.65 23.97
N GLU A 247 17.65 8.52 22.90
CA GLU A 247 17.55 9.40 21.73
C GLU A 247 16.34 9.09 20.84
N GLU A 248 15.84 7.86 20.89
CA GLU A 248 14.71 7.39 20.08
C GLU A 248 13.37 7.55 20.80
N GLU A 249 13.34 7.65 22.14
CA GLU A 249 12.09 7.87 22.87
C GLU A 249 11.30 9.09 22.37
N PRO A 250 11.92 10.27 22.15
CA PRO A 250 11.19 11.44 21.64
C PRO A 250 10.67 11.23 20.21
N VAL A 251 11.32 10.35 19.43
CA VAL A 251 10.89 10.00 18.07
C VAL A 251 9.61 9.17 18.13
N VAL A 252 9.54 8.20 19.05
CA VAL A 252 8.34 7.39 19.28
C VAL A 252 7.18 8.28 19.72
N GLU A 253 7.39 9.15 20.71
CA GLU A 253 6.36 10.08 21.18
C GLU A 253 5.88 11.02 20.08
N PHE A 254 6.81 11.54 19.26
CA PHE A 254 6.49 12.38 18.13
C PHE A 254 5.63 11.64 17.10
N LEU A 255 6.01 10.42 16.70
CA LEU A 255 5.24 9.60 15.76
C LEU A 255 3.86 9.23 16.32
N HIS A 256 3.79 8.94 17.63
CA HIS A 256 2.53 8.68 18.32
C HIS A 256 1.60 9.90 18.28
N GLN A 257 2.10 11.08 18.65
CA GLN A 257 1.35 12.33 18.59
C GLN A 257 0.86 12.65 17.17
N GLN A 258 1.72 12.49 16.15
CA GLN A 258 1.34 12.70 14.75
C GLN A 258 0.25 11.73 14.29
N THR A 259 0.34 10.47 14.71
CA THR A 259 -0.69 9.45 14.43
C THR A 259 -2.02 9.85 15.05
N ARG A 260 -2.05 10.22 16.34
CA ARG A 260 -3.26 10.68 17.03
C ARG A 260 -3.90 11.90 16.37
N MET A 261 -3.11 12.87 15.92
CA MET A 261 -3.62 14.01 15.15
C MET A 261 -4.30 13.58 13.86
N ARG A 262 -3.75 12.62 13.13
CA ARG A 262 -4.32 12.15 11.86
C ARG A 262 -5.52 11.22 12.06
N GLU A 263 -5.66 10.59 13.21
CA GLU A 263 -6.86 9.83 13.59
C GLU A 263 -8.03 10.74 13.98
N GLN A 264 -7.76 11.83 14.70
CA GLN A 264 -8.82 12.71 15.23
C GLN A 264 -9.22 13.83 14.26
N PHE A 265 -8.34 14.23 13.35
CA PHE A 265 -8.65 15.26 12.35
C PHE A 265 -9.20 14.67 11.06
N ALA A 266 -9.97 15.47 10.32
CA ALA A 266 -10.47 15.07 9.02
C ALA A 266 -9.31 14.92 8.01
N VAL A 267 -9.12 13.70 7.52
CA VAL A 267 -8.10 13.36 6.51
C VAL A 267 -8.76 13.11 5.15
N ARG A 268 -8.10 13.57 4.08
CA ARG A 268 -8.51 13.34 2.69
C ARG A 268 -7.29 12.99 1.84
N THR A 269 -7.52 12.52 0.62
CA THR A 269 -6.46 12.32 -0.36
C THR A 269 -6.48 13.48 -1.34
N LEU A 270 -5.38 14.22 -1.42
CA LEU A 270 -5.15 15.20 -2.46
C LEU A 270 -4.46 14.50 -3.63
N HIS A 271 -5.10 14.51 -4.78
CA HIS A 271 -4.48 14.07 -6.02
C HIS A 271 -4.01 15.26 -6.82
N ARG A 272 -2.71 15.30 -7.11
CA ARG A 272 -2.10 16.31 -7.98
C ARG A 272 -1.70 15.67 -9.28
N CYS A 273 -2.34 16.08 -10.37
CA CYS A 273 -2.04 15.49 -11.67
C CYS A 273 -0.59 15.75 -12.09
N ARG A 274 0.07 14.72 -12.61
CA ARG A 274 1.48 14.82 -12.98
C ARG A 274 1.71 15.78 -14.15
N THR A 275 0.82 15.76 -15.14
CA THR A 275 0.89 16.58 -16.36
C THR A 275 0.45 18.02 -16.14
N CYS A 276 -0.79 18.20 -15.67
CA CYS A 276 -1.45 19.51 -15.64
C CYS A 276 -1.30 20.23 -14.28
N LYS A 277 -0.75 19.54 -13.27
CA LYS A 277 -0.67 19.98 -11.85
C LYS A 277 -2.00 20.37 -11.20
N PHE A 278 -3.13 20.01 -11.81
CA PHE A 278 -4.46 20.20 -11.23
C PHE A 278 -4.61 19.38 -9.95
N GLU A 279 -5.21 19.99 -8.95
CA GLU A 279 -5.43 19.42 -7.63
C GLU A 279 -6.90 19.03 -7.46
N LYS A 280 -7.12 17.76 -7.08
CA LYS A 280 -8.44 17.19 -6.80
C LYS A 280 -8.41 16.54 -5.43
N ILE A 281 -9.27 17.00 -4.52
CA ILE A 281 -9.43 16.37 -3.20
C ILE A 281 -10.52 15.30 -3.33
N THR A 282 -10.19 14.08 -2.96
CA THR A 282 -11.14 12.96 -2.90
C THR A 282 -11.40 12.61 -1.45
N ASN A 283 -12.67 12.31 -1.15
CA ASN A 283 -13.04 11.72 0.12
C ASN A 283 -13.00 10.19 -0.01
N PRO A 284 -12.03 9.51 0.64
CA PRO A 284 -11.92 8.06 0.52
C PRO A 284 -13.19 7.36 1.00
N ASP A 285 -13.89 7.88 2.01
CA ASP A 285 -15.12 7.28 2.51
C ASP A 285 -16.27 7.38 1.50
N PHE A 286 -16.34 8.49 0.77
CA PHE A 286 -17.32 8.64 -0.30
C PHE A 286 -17.00 7.69 -1.46
N GLU A 287 -15.72 7.57 -1.84
CA GLU A 287 -15.29 6.66 -2.89
C GLU A 287 -15.58 5.20 -2.52
N ARG A 288 -15.38 4.83 -1.25
CA ARG A 288 -15.76 3.52 -0.69
C ARG A 288 -17.25 3.26 -0.84
N LEU A 289 -18.07 4.24 -0.47
CA LEU A 289 -19.53 4.14 -0.55
C LEU A 289 -20.00 4.05 -2.00
N GLN A 290 -19.40 4.82 -2.91
CA GLN A 290 -19.69 4.76 -4.35
C GLN A 290 -19.30 3.40 -4.96
N LYS A 291 -18.11 2.88 -4.67
CA LYS A 291 -17.65 1.55 -5.11
C LYS A 291 -18.54 0.43 -4.54
N ARG A 292 -18.93 0.53 -3.26
CA ARG A 292 -19.88 -0.41 -2.64
C ARG A 292 -21.24 -0.37 -3.36
N ASN A 293 -21.77 0.82 -3.61
CA ASN A 293 -23.03 0.99 -4.32
C ASN A 293 -22.96 0.51 -5.77
N GLN A 294 -21.83 0.73 -6.45
CA GLN A 294 -21.60 0.21 -7.80
C GLN A 294 -21.58 -1.32 -7.81
N ARG A 295 -20.90 -1.96 -6.85
CA ARG A 295 -20.91 -3.42 -6.69
C ARG A 295 -22.32 -3.95 -6.38
N LEU A 296 -23.04 -3.30 -5.47
CA LEU A 296 -24.42 -3.67 -5.14
C LEU A 296 -25.35 -3.52 -6.35
N ARG A 297 -25.16 -2.48 -7.19
CA ARG A 297 -25.92 -2.33 -8.45
C ARG A 297 -25.55 -3.37 -9.49
N ALA A 298 -24.25 -3.72 -9.61
CA ALA A 298 -23.80 -4.78 -10.52
C ALA A 298 -24.39 -6.15 -10.12
N LEU A 299 -24.50 -6.42 -8.81
CA LEU A 299 -25.14 -7.64 -8.28
C LEU A 299 -26.67 -7.57 -8.31
N GLY A 300 -27.27 -6.39 -8.15
CA GLY A 300 -28.73 -6.20 -8.26
C GLY A 300 -29.23 -6.26 -9.70
N GLY A 301 -28.39 -5.94 -10.68
CA GLY A 301 -28.70 -6.03 -12.11
C GLY A 301 -28.86 -7.46 -12.64
N SER A 302 -28.43 -8.48 -11.89
CA SER A 302 -28.60 -9.90 -12.29
C SER A 302 -29.92 -10.52 -11.79
N VAL A 303 -30.62 -9.88 -10.83
CA VAL A 303 -31.89 -10.39 -10.28
C VAL A 303 -33.11 -9.83 -11.04
N GLY A 304 -32.91 -8.81 -11.89
CA GLY A 304 -33.95 -8.17 -12.71
C GLY A 304 -34.14 -8.73 -14.13
N ALA A 305 -33.62 -9.92 -14.44
CA ALA A 305 -34.01 -10.64 -15.66
C ALA A 305 -35.42 -11.22 -15.46
N SER A 306 -36.43 -10.36 -15.60
CA SER A 306 -37.84 -10.74 -15.62
C SER A 306 -38.05 -11.85 -16.66
N PHE A 307 -38.42 -13.03 -16.17
CA PHE A 307 -38.83 -14.18 -16.97
C PHE A 307 -40.12 -13.85 -17.74
N GLY A 308 -39.99 -13.28 -18.93
CA GLY A 308 -41.06 -13.26 -19.92
C GLY A 308 -41.20 -14.64 -20.58
N LYS A 309 -42.44 -15.05 -20.89
CA LYS A 309 -42.78 -16.33 -21.56
C LYS A 309 -42.11 -16.56 -22.93
N SER A 310 -41.32 -15.60 -23.42
CA SER A 310 -40.64 -15.64 -24.72
C SER A 310 -39.14 -15.43 -24.60
N GLY A 311 -38.47 -16.22 -23.76
CA GLY A 311 -37.00 -16.37 -23.77
C GLY A 311 -36.19 -15.17 -23.29
N VAL A 312 -35.10 -15.45 -22.57
CA VAL A 312 -34.11 -14.44 -22.18
C VAL A 312 -33.35 -14.02 -23.46
N SER A 313 -33.58 -12.80 -23.95
CA SER A 313 -32.82 -12.27 -25.08
C SER A 313 -31.38 -11.97 -24.64
N PRO A 314 -30.35 -12.66 -25.17
CA PRO A 314 -28.95 -12.44 -24.81
C PRO A 314 -28.46 -11.03 -25.20
N PHE A 315 -29.12 -10.35 -26.14
CA PHE A 315 -28.78 -8.99 -26.55
C PHE A 315 -29.13 -7.92 -25.51
N ILE A 316 -30.14 -8.16 -24.65
CA ILE A 316 -30.49 -7.23 -23.56
C ILE A 316 -29.50 -7.34 -22.41
N LEU A 317 -28.98 -8.54 -22.13
CA LEU A 317 -27.94 -8.77 -21.10
C LEU A 317 -26.59 -8.13 -21.45
N VAL A 318 -26.21 -8.12 -22.74
CA VAL A 318 -24.98 -7.48 -23.20
C VAL A 318 -25.10 -5.95 -23.17
N GLY A 319 -26.26 -5.40 -23.55
CA GLY A 319 -26.51 -3.96 -23.57
C GLY A 319 -26.51 -3.30 -22.18
N THR A 320 -27.00 -3.99 -21.15
CA THR A 320 -26.94 -3.51 -19.76
C THR A 320 -25.53 -3.63 -19.18
N LEU A 321 -24.79 -4.71 -19.45
CA LEU A 321 -23.38 -4.84 -19.02
C LEU A 321 -22.49 -3.73 -19.61
N PHE A 322 -22.66 -3.38 -20.89
CA PHE A 322 -21.94 -2.26 -21.52
C PHE A 322 -22.42 -0.88 -21.05
N ARG A 323 -23.70 -0.71 -20.65
CA ARG A 323 -24.17 0.54 -20.03
C ARG A 323 -23.69 0.73 -18.59
N PHE A 324 -23.48 -0.36 -17.83
CA PHE A 324 -22.85 -0.31 -16.50
C PHE A 324 -21.34 -0.07 -16.59
N ALA A 325 -20.72 -0.52 -17.68
CA ALA A 325 -19.38 -0.17 -18.09
C ALA A 325 -19.38 1.05 -19.03
N LYS A 326 -20.16 2.10 -18.73
CA LYS A 326 -19.75 3.46 -19.13
C LYS A 326 -18.42 3.73 -18.41
N LEU A 327 -17.39 3.25 -19.07
CA LEU A 327 -15.96 3.35 -18.81
C LEU A 327 -15.56 4.80 -19.03
N ASP A 328 -16.13 5.74 -18.28
CA ASP A 328 -15.38 6.95 -18.04
C ASP A 328 -14.27 6.50 -17.07
N PRO A 329 -13.00 6.49 -17.48
CA PRO A 329 -11.92 6.34 -16.51
C PRO A 329 -12.19 7.33 -15.37
N ASP A 330 -11.91 6.93 -14.13
CA ASP A 330 -11.91 7.86 -13.00
C ASP A 330 -10.76 8.87 -13.23
N TYR A 331 -10.97 9.83 -14.11
CA TYR A 331 -9.97 10.82 -14.47
C TYR A 331 -9.68 11.65 -13.24
N VAL A 332 -8.40 11.73 -12.93
CA VAL A 332 -7.93 12.50 -11.79
C VAL A 332 -7.87 13.98 -12.15
N CYS A 333 -7.45 14.32 -13.38
CA CYS A 333 -7.45 15.69 -13.92
C CYS A 333 -8.58 15.88 -14.95
N PRO A 334 -9.63 16.69 -14.68
CA PRO A 334 -10.63 17.04 -15.68
C PRO A 334 -10.07 17.92 -16.80
N ARG A 335 -8.94 18.61 -16.56
CA ARG A 335 -8.33 19.55 -17.51
C ARG A 335 -7.57 18.87 -18.65
N CYS A 336 -6.83 17.80 -18.36
CA CYS A 336 -6.03 17.08 -19.37
C CYS A 336 -6.48 15.63 -19.55
N GLN A 337 -7.55 15.20 -18.87
CA GLN A 337 -8.01 13.81 -18.83
C GLN A 337 -6.89 12.83 -18.40
N GLY A 338 -5.97 13.33 -17.57
CA GLY A 338 -4.88 12.54 -17.02
C GLY A 338 -5.42 11.56 -15.98
N ILE A 339 -5.02 10.30 -16.13
CA ILE A 339 -5.28 9.22 -15.16
C ILE A 339 -4.18 9.16 -14.08
N ASP A 340 -2.99 9.68 -14.37
CA ASP A 340 -1.86 9.67 -13.44
C ASP A 340 -1.85 10.92 -12.54
N ALA A 341 -1.76 10.68 -11.24
CA ALA A 341 -1.63 11.73 -10.24
C ALA A 341 -0.79 11.28 -9.06
N ASP A 342 -0.06 12.23 -8.50
CA ASP A 342 0.59 12.09 -7.20
C ASP A 342 -0.51 12.18 -6.14
N ALA A 343 -0.72 11.07 -5.41
CA ALA A 343 -1.65 11.03 -4.30
C ALA A 343 -0.91 11.34 -3.01
N MET A 344 -1.40 12.30 -2.23
CA MET A 344 -0.85 12.64 -0.92
C MET A 344 -1.97 12.74 0.11
N VAL A 345 -1.65 12.40 1.36
CA VAL A 345 -2.57 12.50 2.48
C VAL A 345 -2.57 13.93 2.99
N VAL A 346 -3.74 14.57 3.05
CA VAL A 346 -3.92 15.92 3.57
C VAL A 346 -4.85 15.94 4.76
N THR A 347 -4.58 16.83 5.70
CA THR A 347 -5.37 16.99 6.93
C THR A 347 -6.03 18.36 6.95
N PHE A 348 -7.26 18.45 7.42
CA PHE A 348 -7.95 19.73 7.58
C PHE A 348 -7.74 20.27 8.99
N CYS A 349 -7.48 21.57 9.10
CA CYS A 349 -7.43 22.23 10.40
C CYS A 349 -8.80 22.12 11.10
N PRO A 350 -8.85 21.65 12.36
CA PRO A 350 -10.11 21.48 13.08
C PRO A 350 -10.84 22.80 13.35
N ASP A 351 -10.10 23.91 13.46
CA ASP A 351 -10.70 25.21 13.80
C ASP A 351 -11.15 25.99 12.55
N CYS A 352 -10.29 26.14 11.53
CA CYS A 352 -10.58 27.00 10.38
C CYS A 352 -10.86 26.26 9.06
N GLY A 353 -10.77 24.93 9.05
CA GLY A 353 -10.99 24.11 7.86
C GLY A 353 -9.96 24.29 6.74
N SER A 354 -8.83 24.96 6.98
CA SER A 354 -7.77 25.07 5.98
C SER A 354 -7.13 23.71 5.71
N LEU A 355 -6.86 23.39 4.45
CA LEU A 355 -6.12 22.21 4.05
C LEU A 355 -4.64 22.32 4.46
N ARG A 356 -4.10 21.24 5.03
CA ARG A 356 -2.72 21.09 5.47
C ARG A 356 -2.07 19.93 4.72
N GLN A 357 -0.97 20.21 4.03
CA GLN A 357 -0.20 19.23 3.25
C GLN A 357 1.08 18.82 3.99
N GLU A 358 1.36 19.42 5.14
CA GLU A 358 2.57 19.14 5.90
C GLU A 358 2.59 17.69 6.39
N ALA A 359 3.74 17.03 6.27
CA ALA A 359 3.94 15.68 6.78
C ALA A 359 3.87 15.61 8.31
N ALA A 360 4.35 16.66 8.99
CA ALA A 360 4.18 16.84 10.42
C ALA A 360 3.27 18.03 10.74
N LEU A 361 2.19 17.74 11.44
CA LEU A 361 1.22 18.72 11.91
C LEU A 361 1.75 19.34 13.21
N ARG A 362 1.87 20.68 13.23
CA ARG A 362 2.26 21.44 14.42
C ARG A 362 1.29 22.61 14.63
N PHE A 363 1.31 23.54 13.67
CA PHE A 363 0.45 24.73 13.69
C PHE A 363 -0.31 24.85 12.39
N CYS A 364 -1.50 25.44 12.43
CA CYS A 364 -2.18 25.90 11.22
C CYS A 364 -1.53 27.19 10.70
N ALA A 365 -1.06 27.22 9.45
CA ALA A 365 -0.48 28.43 8.88
C ALA A 365 -1.49 29.58 8.70
N LYS A 366 -2.80 29.27 8.65
CA LYS A 366 -3.87 30.27 8.44
C LYS A 366 -4.39 30.88 9.74
N CYS A 367 -4.75 30.06 10.72
CA CYS A 367 -5.32 30.53 11.99
C CYS A 367 -4.35 30.42 13.19
N HIS A 368 -3.12 29.97 12.96
CA HIS A 368 -2.05 29.85 13.96
C HIS A 368 -2.37 28.95 15.17
N VAL A 369 -3.47 28.19 15.13
CA VAL A 369 -3.78 27.23 16.20
C VAL A 369 -2.70 26.16 16.29
N ASP A 370 -2.27 25.85 17.51
CA ASP A 370 -1.47 24.67 17.81
C ASP A 370 -2.37 23.43 17.68
N MET A 371 -2.07 22.58 16.72
CA MET A 371 -2.84 21.38 16.45
C MET A 371 -2.62 20.31 17.52
N ARG A 372 -1.48 20.36 18.23
CA ARG A 372 -1.14 19.38 19.28
C ARG A 372 -2.04 19.53 20.49
N THR A 373 -2.51 20.74 20.78
CA THR A 373 -3.43 21.00 21.91
C THR A 373 -4.86 20.62 21.61
N LYS A 374 -5.17 20.17 20.38
CA LYS A 374 -6.53 19.79 19.94
C LYS A 374 -6.76 18.28 19.97
N VAL A 375 -5.80 17.53 20.50
CA VAL A 375 -5.78 16.07 20.46
C VAL A 375 -5.48 15.55 21.84
N THR A 376 -6.25 14.56 22.26
CA THR A 376 -5.90 13.77 23.44
C THR A 376 -4.81 12.78 23.04
N VAL A 377 -3.65 12.90 23.67
CA VAL A 377 -2.53 11.98 23.50
C VAL A 377 -2.41 11.18 24.80
N ASP A 378 -2.63 9.88 24.70
CA ASP A 378 -2.42 8.97 25.84
C ASP A 378 -0.92 8.87 26.15
N GLN A 379 -0.58 8.53 27.39
CA GLN A 379 0.82 8.30 27.75
C GLN A 379 1.34 7.07 27.00
N VAL A 380 2.42 7.24 26.25
CA VAL A 380 3.03 6.20 25.41
C VAL A 380 3.78 5.19 26.27
N TRP A 381 4.60 5.69 27.19
CA TRP A 381 5.44 4.88 28.08
C TRP A 381 4.66 4.43 29.30
N GLN A 382 4.62 3.13 29.52
CA GLN A 382 4.05 2.51 30.71
C GLN A 382 5.14 1.74 31.45
N PRO A 383 4.98 1.48 32.77
CA PRO A 383 5.91 0.61 33.49
C PRO A 383 6.10 -0.73 32.78
N TYR A 384 7.34 -1.20 32.74
CA TYR A 384 7.68 -2.43 32.05
C TYR A 384 6.87 -3.62 32.62
N PRO A 385 6.24 -4.47 31.78
CA PRO A 385 5.45 -5.60 32.25
C PRO A 385 6.24 -6.54 33.16
N ALA A 386 5.59 -7.05 34.20
CA ALA A 386 6.12 -8.24 34.86
C ALA A 386 6.15 -9.41 33.84
N PRO A 387 7.16 -10.30 33.86
CA PRO A 387 7.32 -11.39 32.87
C PRO A 387 6.09 -12.30 32.69
N ALA A 388 5.22 -12.39 33.70
CA ALA A 388 3.97 -13.15 33.64
C ALA A 388 2.90 -12.52 32.72
N GLU A 389 2.89 -11.19 32.56
CA GLU A 389 1.94 -10.49 31.67
C GLU A 389 2.29 -10.67 30.19
N LEU A 390 3.58 -10.85 29.87
CA LEU A 390 4.07 -11.06 28.51
C LEU A 390 3.63 -12.42 27.93
N SER A 391 3.46 -13.43 28.79
CA SER A 391 2.96 -14.76 28.41
C SER A 391 1.44 -14.91 28.50
N ALA A 392 0.75 -13.99 29.20
CA ALA A 392 -0.65 -14.14 29.59
C ALA A 392 -1.59 -13.20 28.83
N LEU A 393 -1.31 -12.92 27.55
CA LEU A 393 -2.33 -12.31 26.71
C LEU A 393 -3.49 -13.31 26.57
N PRO A 394 -4.70 -12.98 27.05
CA PRO A 394 -5.85 -13.84 26.84
C PRO A 394 -6.07 -13.92 25.33
N VAL A 395 -6.13 -15.14 24.81
CA VAL A 395 -6.86 -15.39 23.57
C VAL A 395 -8.27 -14.91 23.85
N ALA A 396 -8.61 -13.71 23.41
CA ALA A 396 -10.00 -13.27 23.36
C ALA A 396 -10.68 -14.07 22.23
N VAL A 397 -10.84 -15.38 22.46
CA VAL A 397 -12.05 -16.05 22.02
C VAL A 397 -13.14 -15.42 22.88
N GLY A 398 -13.63 -14.26 22.45
CA GLY A 398 -14.90 -13.79 22.97
C GLY A 398 -15.87 -14.97 22.86
N PRO A 399 -16.63 -15.33 23.91
CA PRO A 399 -17.70 -16.29 23.73
C PRO A 399 -18.49 -15.77 22.54
N ALA A 400 -18.67 -16.61 21.52
CA ALA A 400 -19.45 -16.24 20.36
C ALA A 400 -20.79 -15.72 20.87
N THR A 401 -20.96 -14.40 20.94
CA THR A 401 -22.27 -13.80 21.10
C THR A 401 -22.99 -14.22 19.85
N ALA A 402 -23.81 -15.26 20.01
CA ALA A 402 -24.81 -15.64 19.03
C ALA A 402 -25.46 -14.34 18.58
N TRP A 403 -25.34 -14.06 17.29
CA TRP A 403 -26.04 -12.94 16.68
C TRP A 403 -27.50 -13.03 17.15
N PRO A 404 -28.11 -11.94 17.66
CA PRO A 404 -29.52 -11.96 17.94
C PRO A 404 -30.23 -12.39 16.65
N GLU A 405 -31.10 -13.39 16.76
CA GLU A 405 -31.86 -13.89 15.62
C GLU A 405 -32.51 -12.70 14.91
N PRO A 406 -32.42 -12.62 13.56
CA PRO A 406 -33.10 -11.58 12.83
C PRO A 406 -34.59 -11.61 13.19
N PRO A 407 -35.22 -10.45 13.45
CA PRO A 407 -36.64 -10.41 13.79
C PRO A 407 -37.45 -11.11 12.69
N PRO A 408 -38.52 -11.84 13.05
CA PRO A 408 -39.34 -12.53 12.07
C PRO A 408 -39.84 -11.54 11.01
N PRO A 409 -39.89 -11.95 9.73
CA PRO A 409 -40.34 -11.07 8.67
C PRO A 409 -41.75 -10.54 8.99
N PRO A 410 -42.03 -9.26 8.67
CA PRO A 410 -43.35 -8.70 8.88
C PRO A 410 -44.40 -9.53 8.12
N PRO A 411 -45.60 -9.72 8.69
CA PRO A 411 -46.66 -10.44 8.01
C PRO A 411 -46.98 -9.77 6.66
N PRO A 412 -47.34 -10.56 5.64
CA PRO A 412 -47.69 -10.02 4.33
C PRO A 412 -48.85 -9.02 4.46
N PRO A 413 -48.86 -7.94 3.68
CA PRO A 413 -49.94 -6.98 3.69
C PRO A 413 -51.27 -7.67 3.35
N PRO A 414 -52.38 -7.27 3.98
CA PRO A 414 -53.69 -7.83 3.68
C PRO A 414 -54.02 -7.64 2.20
N PRO A 415 -54.73 -8.60 1.58
CA PRO A 415 -55.16 -8.47 0.20
C PRO A 415 -56.01 -7.21 0.03
N PRO A 416 -55.87 -6.50 -1.10
CA PRO A 416 -56.67 -5.32 -1.37
C PRO A 416 -58.16 -5.67 -1.35
N PRO A 417 -59.02 -4.76 -0.85
CA PRO A 417 -60.45 -5.00 -0.82
C PRO A 417 -60.98 -5.25 -2.24
N PRO A 418 -61.97 -6.14 -2.40
CA PRO A 418 -62.57 -6.41 -3.69
C PRO A 418 -63.12 -5.12 -4.28
N ALA A 419 -62.77 -4.88 -5.54
CA ALA A 419 -63.24 -3.71 -6.29
C ALA A 419 -64.78 -3.71 -6.28
N ALA A 420 -65.36 -2.56 -5.92
CA ALA A 420 -66.80 -2.37 -5.95
C ALA A 420 -67.30 -2.55 -7.40
N PRO A 421 -68.41 -3.29 -7.61
CA PRO A 421 -69.02 -3.38 -8.93
C PRO A 421 -69.57 -2.00 -9.33
N TYR A 422 -69.25 -1.61 -10.57
CA TYR A 422 -69.77 -0.42 -11.24
C TYR A 422 -71.28 -0.53 -11.47
#